data_AF-X0KQP6-F1
#
_entry.id   AF-X0KQP6-F1
#
_cell.length_a   1.000
_cell.length_b   1.000
_cell.length_c   1.000
_cell.angle_alpha   90.00
_cell.angle_beta   90.00
_cell.angle_gamma   90.00
#
_symmetry.space_group_name_H-M   'P 1'
#
loop_
_entity.id
_entity.type
_entity.pdbx_description
1 polymer ?
#
loop_
_entity_poly.entity_id
_entity_poly.type
_entity_poly.pdbx_seq_one_letter_code
_entity_poly.pdbx_strand_id
1 'polypeptide(L)'
;MATLEEAERTVKEVTGYYGYLDHDMMDDIGRFNSDYRRRIDENWLKMENAASHSIKVLARNKYGSGARFVFELLQNAEDNSFRKADGKNDPPFISFQIHPKHIVVECNEDGFTSLDLKAICSVGESTKTAKHGYVGAKGIGFKSVFIAASRVHIQSGNFSFEFRHSRNDPGLGMVRPIWVRPAETFPSPLTRTTLYLHDQGDEDEIEHLKTIIAMQFDDLQETCLLFLRKLSKISVAFYDEEGNLQRSKQFTKKKVDDYRVSLETTVVSGGESATTSQMYHITKQLATGLAQSESRDAATTEEARKSLTSAEVVLAFPLQSNYQPQISTRRQELFAFLPLRTSDYKFHIQSDFDTNANRQDIVNTARRNLNIRDWIAKTFLQAILEFSQHPVLCYNWPLFLPSQDSGHDSFWSGLDAKILSLVQNNPILRSRNRSDLRLIREVVVASNGMKHDGGKVLLLNRTQCRWSMMSCVRLLRAA
;
A
#
# COMPACT_ATOMS: atom_id res chain seq x y z
N MET A 1 -16.22 -15.18 20.00
CA MET A 1 -15.03 -14.46 20.53
C MET A 1 -14.55 -15.24 21.74
N ALA A 2 -13.24 -15.39 21.91
CA ALA A 2 -12.68 -16.08 23.07
C ALA A 2 -13.04 -15.32 24.37
N THR A 3 -13.24 -16.02 25.48
CA THR A 3 -13.31 -15.40 26.81
C THR A 3 -11.94 -14.83 27.22
N LEU A 4 -11.89 -14.04 28.30
CA LEU A 4 -10.62 -13.51 28.82
C LEU A 4 -9.66 -14.64 29.24
N GLU A 5 -10.18 -15.66 29.91
CA GLU A 5 -9.40 -16.84 30.34
C GLU A 5 -8.90 -17.67 29.15
N GLU A 6 -9.74 -17.82 28.11
CA GLU A 6 -9.33 -18.47 26.86
C GLU A 6 -8.23 -17.70 26.14
N ALA A 7 -8.34 -16.37 26.08
CA ALA A 7 -7.33 -15.50 25.49
C ALA A 7 -6.00 -15.59 26.25
N GLU A 8 -6.03 -15.53 27.60
CA GLU A 8 -4.84 -15.66 28.44
C GLU A 8 -4.14 -17.01 28.22
N ARG A 9 -4.91 -18.09 28.27
CA ARG A 9 -4.41 -19.44 28.04
C ARG A 9 -3.80 -19.57 26.64
N THR A 10 -4.47 -19.05 25.62
CA THR A 10 -3.95 -19.11 24.24
C THR A 10 -2.62 -18.36 24.11
N VAL A 11 -2.49 -17.18 24.74
CA VAL A 11 -1.22 -16.44 24.75
C VAL A 11 -0.12 -17.25 25.42
N LYS A 12 -0.38 -17.81 26.62
CA LYS A 12 0.59 -18.67 27.33
C LYS A 12 1.00 -19.90 26.52
N GLU A 13 0.06 -20.56 25.84
CA GLU A 13 0.34 -21.70 24.96
C GLU A 13 1.26 -21.31 23.81
N VAL A 14 1.01 -20.16 23.16
CA VAL A 14 1.86 -19.66 22.07
C VAL A 14 3.23 -19.24 22.60
N THR A 15 3.31 -18.60 23.77
CA THR A 15 4.58 -18.29 24.44
C THR A 15 5.39 -19.56 24.69
N GLY A 16 4.76 -20.63 25.17
CA GLY A 16 5.41 -21.92 25.42
C GLY A 16 6.01 -22.57 24.17
N TYR A 17 5.36 -22.42 23.01
CA TYR A 17 5.87 -22.94 21.72
C TYR A 17 7.22 -22.33 21.32
N TYR A 18 7.43 -21.04 21.59
CA TYR A 18 8.71 -20.36 21.31
C TYR A 18 9.76 -20.55 22.40
N GLY A 19 9.47 -21.42 23.38
CA GLY A 19 10.32 -21.61 24.52
C GLY A 19 10.04 -20.58 25.61
N TYR A 20 9.54 -21.08 26.73
CA TYR A 20 9.46 -20.35 27.98
C TYR A 20 10.19 -21.17 29.03
N LEU A 21 11.33 -20.66 29.50
CA LEU A 21 11.97 -21.18 30.68
C LEU A 21 11.21 -20.60 31.87
N ASP A 22 10.32 -21.41 32.42
CA ASP A 22 9.56 -21.04 33.61
C ASP A 22 10.52 -20.67 34.75
N HIS A 23 10.34 -19.46 35.32
CA HIS A 23 11.30 -18.91 36.26
C HIS A 23 11.36 -19.74 37.55
N ASP A 24 10.21 -20.25 37.99
CA ASP A 24 10.12 -21.11 39.18
C ASP A 24 10.83 -22.45 38.91
N MET A 25 10.63 -23.05 37.74
CA MET A 25 11.36 -24.25 37.31
C MET A 25 12.88 -24.01 37.23
N MET A 26 13.33 -22.88 36.69
CA MET A 26 14.76 -22.55 36.61
C MET A 26 15.37 -22.25 37.97
N ASP A 27 14.58 -21.68 38.88
CA ASP A 27 14.98 -21.49 40.27
C ASP A 27 15.10 -22.82 41.00
N ASP A 28 14.18 -23.76 40.79
CA ASP A 28 14.27 -25.11 41.35
C ASP A 28 15.47 -25.90 40.78
N ILE A 29 15.73 -25.79 39.47
CA ILE A 29 16.93 -26.36 38.84
C ILE A 29 18.19 -25.73 39.43
N GLY A 30 18.19 -24.42 39.65
CA GLY A 30 19.32 -23.70 40.26
C GLY A 30 19.56 -24.09 41.72
N ARG A 31 18.50 -24.29 42.49
CA ARG A 31 18.56 -24.81 43.87
C ARG A 31 19.09 -26.24 43.90
N PHE A 32 18.73 -27.07 42.91
CA PHE A 32 19.19 -28.44 42.80
C PHE A 32 20.66 -28.54 42.35
N ASN A 33 21.02 -27.81 41.29
CA ASN A 33 22.37 -27.78 40.74
C ASN A 33 22.61 -26.49 39.91
N SER A 34 23.44 -25.60 40.44
CA SER A 34 23.77 -24.32 39.82
C SER A 34 24.52 -24.45 38.49
N ASP A 35 25.35 -25.49 38.32
CA ASP A 35 26.05 -25.76 37.05
C ASP A 35 25.09 -26.24 35.96
N TYR A 36 24.04 -27.00 36.30
CA TYR A 36 23.00 -27.37 35.34
C TYR A 36 22.17 -26.17 34.91
N ARG A 37 21.77 -25.29 35.83
CA ARG A 37 21.13 -24.03 35.47
C ARG A 37 22.01 -23.23 34.51
N ARG A 38 23.29 -23.01 34.86
CA ARG A 38 24.23 -22.27 34.00
C ARG A 38 24.36 -22.88 32.61
N ARG A 39 24.50 -24.21 32.49
CA ARG A 39 24.62 -24.89 31.19
C ARG A 39 23.33 -24.81 30.36
N ILE A 40 22.17 -24.88 31.01
CA ILE A 40 20.87 -24.70 30.32
C ILE A 40 20.77 -23.28 29.81
N ASP A 41 21.08 -22.27 30.63
CA ASP A 41 21.09 -20.86 30.22
C ASP A 41 22.06 -20.59 29.06
N GLU A 42 23.30 -21.11 29.12
CA GLU A 42 24.29 -20.94 28.06
C GLU A 42 23.87 -21.63 26.74
N ASN A 43 23.32 -22.84 26.81
CA ASN A 43 22.87 -23.58 25.63
C ASN A 43 21.60 -22.95 25.03
N TRP A 44 20.69 -22.49 25.90
CA TRP A 44 19.50 -21.75 25.50
C TRP A 44 19.88 -20.48 24.75
N LEU A 45 20.77 -19.67 25.32
CA LEU A 45 21.26 -18.44 24.71
C LEU A 45 21.96 -18.70 23.36
N LYS A 46 22.73 -19.78 23.24
CA LYS A 46 23.35 -20.19 21.96
C LYS A 46 22.31 -20.59 20.91
N MET A 47 21.30 -21.37 21.29
CA MET A 47 20.21 -21.78 20.39
C MET A 47 19.38 -20.56 19.96
N GLU A 48 19.11 -19.67 20.89
CA GLU A 48 18.39 -18.42 20.66
C GLU A 48 19.17 -17.51 19.69
N ASN A 49 20.49 -17.36 19.88
CA ASN A 49 21.37 -16.62 18.96
C ASN A 49 21.47 -17.24 17.55
N ALA A 50 21.38 -18.57 17.43
CA ALA A 50 21.38 -19.24 16.14
C ALA A 50 20.06 -19.05 15.37
N ALA A 51 18.91 -19.22 16.02
CA ALA A 51 17.59 -18.96 15.42
C ALA A 51 17.40 -17.46 15.10
N SER A 52 17.92 -16.61 15.98
CA SER A 52 17.99 -15.15 15.87
C SER A 52 18.72 -14.66 14.64
N HIS A 53 19.86 -15.24 14.29
CA HIS A 53 20.69 -14.72 13.20
C HIS A 53 19.88 -14.67 11.89
N SER A 54 19.06 -15.70 11.62
CA SER A 54 18.15 -15.72 10.48
C SER A 54 17.08 -14.62 10.57
N ILE A 55 16.49 -14.38 11.74
CA ILE A 55 15.53 -13.29 11.97
C ILE A 55 16.19 -11.93 11.75
N LYS A 56 17.41 -11.72 12.27
CA LYS A 56 18.21 -10.48 12.15
C LYS A 56 18.68 -10.23 10.71
N VAL A 57 19.02 -11.25 9.95
CA VAL A 57 19.40 -11.13 8.53
C VAL A 57 18.19 -10.85 7.65
N LEU A 58 17.07 -11.55 7.86
CA LEU A 58 15.80 -11.28 7.17
C LEU A 58 15.29 -9.87 7.47
N ALA A 59 15.48 -9.44 8.71
CA ALA A 59 15.28 -8.09 9.16
C ALA A 59 16.21 -7.11 8.40
N ARG A 60 17.52 -7.14 8.63
CA ARG A 60 18.49 -6.20 8.07
C ARG A 60 18.44 -6.10 6.54
N ASN A 61 18.26 -7.21 5.81
CA ASN A 61 18.18 -7.20 4.35
C ASN A 61 16.90 -6.54 3.81
N LYS A 62 15.81 -6.50 4.60
CA LYS A 62 14.62 -5.68 4.31
C LYS A 62 14.71 -4.26 4.86
N TYR A 63 15.56 -4.03 5.86
CA TYR A 63 15.56 -2.82 6.69
C TYR A 63 16.67 -1.81 6.36
N GLY A 64 17.48 -2.07 5.32
CA GLY A 64 18.65 -1.26 4.93
C GLY A 64 18.40 0.15 4.38
N SER A 65 17.16 0.65 4.37
CA SER A 65 16.87 2.06 4.09
C SER A 65 15.55 2.46 4.74
N GLY A 66 15.60 3.24 5.83
CA GLY A 66 14.44 3.92 6.45
C GLY A 66 13.12 3.16 6.32
N ALA A 67 13.07 1.94 6.87
CA ALA A 67 12.06 0.95 6.51
C ALA A 67 10.64 1.51 6.67
N ARG A 68 9.82 1.34 5.63
CA ARG A 68 8.40 1.75 5.51
C ARG A 68 7.50 0.91 6.43
N PHE A 69 7.80 0.81 7.73
CA PHE A 69 7.00 0.04 8.68
C PHE A 69 5.56 0.58 8.75
N VAL A 70 5.36 1.88 8.50
CA VAL A 70 4.04 2.50 8.36
C VAL A 70 3.22 1.82 7.26
N PHE A 71 3.82 1.51 6.12
CA PHE A 71 3.16 0.79 5.04
C PHE A 71 2.89 -0.67 5.39
N GLU A 72 3.74 -1.32 6.18
CA GLU A 72 3.46 -2.67 6.70
C GLU A 72 2.27 -2.65 7.68
N LEU A 73 2.13 -1.60 8.50
CA LEU A 73 0.95 -1.39 9.36
C LEU A 73 -0.32 -1.15 8.53
N LEU A 74 -0.26 -0.33 7.47
CA LEU A 74 -1.38 -0.13 6.55
C LEU A 74 -1.77 -1.45 5.85
N GLN A 75 -0.80 -2.25 5.42
CA GLN A 75 -1.05 -3.58 4.83
C GLN A 75 -1.73 -4.52 5.82
N ASN A 76 -1.24 -4.56 7.06
CA ASN A 76 -1.85 -5.38 8.11
C ASN A 76 -3.31 -4.97 8.36
N ALA A 77 -3.60 -3.67 8.41
CA ALA A 77 -4.97 -3.19 8.59
C ALA A 77 -5.88 -3.51 7.39
N GLU A 78 -5.40 -3.33 6.16
CA GLU A 78 -6.17 -3.68 4.94
C GLU A 78 -6.46 -5.19 4.83
N ASP A 79 -5.62 -6.03 5.42
CA ASP A 79 -5.83 -7.48 5.48
C ASP A 79 -6.92 -7.93 6.44
N ASN A 80 -7.27 -7.09 7.42
CA ASN A 80 -8.24 -7.43 8.45
C ASN A 80 -9.68 -7.56 7.92
N SER A 81 -10.56 -8.10 8.75
CA SER A 81 -12.00 -8.15 8.48
C SER A 81 -12.71 -7.01 9.20
N PHE A 82 -13.64 -6.34 8.51
CA PHE A 82 -14.37 -5.17 9.02
C PHE A 82 -15.88 -5.42 9.12
N ARG A 83 -16.32 -6.69 9.20
CA ARG A 83 -17.74 -7.05 9.17
C ARG A 83 -18.54 -6.40 10.29
N LYS A 84 -17.94 -6.25 11.47
CA LYS A 84 -18.57 -5.57 12.61
C LYS A 84 -18.72 -4.07 12.39
N ALA A 85 -17.74 -3.44 11.75
CA ALA A 85 -17.81 -2.02 11.41
C ALA A 85 -18.85 -1.78 10.31
N ASP A 86 -18.84 -2.63 9.27
CA ASP A 86 -19.83 -2.62 8.19
C ASP A 86 -21.27 -2.77 8.75
N GLY A 87 -21.48 -3.69 9.71
CA GLY A 87 -22.77 -3.87 10.38
C GLY A 87 -23.25 -2.66 11.20
N LYS A 88 -22.36 -1.74 11.55
CA LYS A 88 -22.65 -0.47 12.23
C LYS A 88 -22.73 0.73 11.28
N ASN A 89 -22.49 0.52 9.98
CA ASN A 89 -22.25 1.59 9.00
C ASN A 89 -21.06 2.49 9.36
N ASP A 90 -20.08 1.95 10.10
CA ASP A 90 -18.85 2.66 10.43
C ASP A 90 -17.80 2.42 9.34
N PRO A 91 -17.25 3.45 8.68
CA PRO A 91 -16.25 3.29 7.64
C PRO A 91 -14.98 2.60 8.19
N PRO A 92 -14.44 1.56 7.53
CA PRO A 92 -13.18 0.95 7.91
C PRO A 92 -12.04 1.97 7.94
N PHE A 93 -11.35 2.07 9.09
CA PHE A 93 -10.30 3.06 9.32
C PHE A 93 -9.06 2.48 10.00
N ILE A 94 -7.96 3.20 9.81
CA ILE A 94 -6.77 3.13 10.66
C ILE A 94 -6.38 4.54 11.10
N SER A 95 -6.06 4.70 12.39
CA SER A 95 -5.54 5.95 12.96
C SER A 95 -4.15 5.75 13.55
N PHE A 96 -3.34 6.79 13.45
CA PHE A 96 -2.00 6.88 14.03
C PHE A 96 -1.94 8.12 14.91
N GLN A 97 -1.65 7.94 16.20
CA GLN A 97 -1.43 9.02 17.16
C GLN A 97 0.04 8.98 17.57
N ILE A 98 0.81 9.97 17.14
CA ILE A 98 2.26 10.04 17.27
C ILE A 98 2.56 10.93 18.47
N HIS A 99 3.02 10.31 19.55
CA HIS A 99 3.52 10.99 20.74
C HIS A 99 5.05 10.89 20.81
N PRO A 100 5.72 11.74 21.61
CA PRO A 100 7.19 11.74 21.68
C PRO A 100 7.83 10.41 22.13
N LYS A 101 7.10 9.62 22.93
CA LYS A 101 7.58 8.35 23.53
C LYS A 101 6.88 7.12 22.99
N HIS A 102 5.75 7.27 22.31
CA HIS A 102 4.97 6.13 21.82
C HIS A 102 4.08 6.51 20.64
N ILE A 103 3.65 5.50 19.88
CA ILE A 103 2.67 5.65 18.81
C ILE A 103 1.49 4.76 19.12
N VAL A 104 0.28 5.32 19.12
CA VAL A 104 -0.96 4.53 19.21
C VAL A 104 -1.52 4.32 17.82
N VAL A 105 -1.71 3.07 17.45
CA VAL A 105 -2.33 2.66 16.18
C VAL A 105 -3.69 2.04 16.50
N GLU A 106 -4.76 2.54 15.90
CA GLU A 106 -6.10 1.96 16.10
C GLU A 106 -6.74 1.59 14.78
N CYS A 107 -7.45 0.47 14.77
CA CYS A 107 -8.15 -0.05 13.60
C CYS A 107 -9.49 -0.64 14.05
N ASN A 108 -10.60 -0.23 13.44
CA ASN A 108 -11.95 -0.71 13.79
C ASN A 108 -12.28 -2.08 13.17
N GLU A 109 -11.32 -3.00 13.23
CA GLU A 109 -11.47 -4.35 12.70
C GLU A 109 -12.19 -5.30 13.68
N ASP A 110 -12.58 -6.47 13.19
CA ASP A 110 -13.39 -7.46 13.94
C ASP A 110 -12.75 -7.91 15.26
N GLY A 111 -11.42 -7.87 15.37
CA GLY A 111 -10.61 -8.27 16.50
C GLY A 111 -9.85 -9.58 16.25
N PHE A 112 -8.80 -9.80 17.02
CA PHE A 112 -7.90 -10.95 16.90
C PHE A 112 -8.60 -12.26 17.22
N THR A 113 -8.26 -13.28 16.43
CA THR A 113 -8.51 -14.69 16.75
C THR A 113 -7.23 -15.37 17.24
N SER A 114 -7.36 -16.60 17.74
CA SER A 114 -6.20 -17.43 18.09
C SER A 114 -5.30 -17.72 16.89
N LEU A 115 -5.86 -17.75 15.67
CA LEU A 115 -5.09 -17.89 14.43
C LEU A 115 -4.28 -16.63 14.12
N ASP A 116 -4.85 -15.45 14.34
CA ASP A 116 -4.15 -14.18 14.14
C ASP A 116 -3.01 -14.01 15.13
N LEU A 117 -3.23 -14.39 16.40
CA LEU A 117 -2.17 -14.43 17.42
C LEU A 117 -1.02 -15.37 17.01
N LYS A 118 -1.32 -16.58 16.53
CA LYS A 118 -0.29 -17.51 16.04
C LYS A 118 0.44 -16.95 14.82
N ALA A 119 -0.29 -16.34 13.88
CA ALA A 119 0.27 -15.78 12.66
C ALA A 119 1.13 -14.54 12.89
N ILE A 120 0.78 -13.67 13.84
CA ILE A 120 1.62 -12.51 14.19
C ILE A 120 2.89 -12.94 14.92
N CYS A 121 2.88 -14.09 15.62
CA CYS A 121 4.04 -14.62 16.32
C CYS A 121 4.99 -15.41 15.39
N SER A 122 4.54 -15.88 14.22
CA SER A 122 5.40 -16.70 13.34
C SER A 122 6.49 -15.92 12.60
N VAL A 123 7.56 -16.64 12.23
CA VAL A 123 8.63 -16.18 11.34
C VAL A 123 8.63 -17.08 10.12
N GLY A 124 8.51 -16.53 8.91
CA GLY A 124 8.59 -17.32 7.67
C GLY A 124 7.35 -18.16 7.33
N GLU A 125 6.46 -18.45 8.29
CA GLU A 125 5.24 -19.23 8.11
C GLU A 125 3.97 -18.41 8.42
N SER A 126 3.53 -17.57 7.49
CA SER A 126 2.22 -16.92 7.58
C SER A 126 1.15 -17.81 6.94
N THR A 127 0.01 -17.95 7.62
CA THR A 127 -1.18 -18.73 7.22
C THR A 127 -1.99 -18.08 6.08
N LYS A 128 -1.58 -16.90 5.59
CA LYS A 128 -2.26 -16.22 4.47
C LYS A 128 -1.86 -16.92 3.16
N THR A 129 -2.79 -17.70 2.61
CA THR A 129 -2.72 -18.17 1.22
C THR A 129 -2.44 -16.97 0.31
N ALA A 130 -1.48 -17.11 -0.62
CA ALA A 130 -1.01 -16.03 -1.49
C ALA A 130 -2.17 -15.44 -2.31
N LYS A 131 -2.83 -14.40 -1.78
CA LYS A 131 -3.82 -13.61 -2.50
C LYS A 131 -3.09 -12.58 -3.36
N HIS A 132 -3.64 -12.34 -4.55
CA HIS A 132 -3.13 -11.39 -5.55
C HIS A 132 -2.63 -10.08 -4.93
N GLY A 133 -1.41 -9.65 -5.28
CA GLY A 133 -0.85 -8.37 -4.85
C GLY A 133 -0.03 -8.39 -3.55
N TYR A 134 -0.16 -9.43 -2.73
CA TYR A 134 0.55 -9.51 -1.45
C TYR A 134 1.83 -10.33 -1.59
N VAL A 135 2.84 -9.76 -2.27
CA VAL A 135 4.20 -10.22 -2.01
C VAL A 135 4.58 -9.62 -0.67
N GLY A 136 4.30 -10.31 0.44
CA GLY A 136 4.81 -10.03 1.78
C GLY A 136 5.67 -11.23 2.17
N ALA A 137 6.98 -11.06 2.39
CA ALA A 137 7.77 -12.16 2.96
C ALA A 137 7.08 -12.59 4.28
N LYS A 138 6.57 -13.82 4.27
CA LYS A 138 5.65 -14.39 5.27
C LYS A 138 6.19 -14.17 6.69
N GLY A 139 5.39 -13.59 7.58
CA GLY A 139 5.73 -13.41 9.01
C GLY A 139 6.74 -12.31 9.36
N ILE A 140 7.29 -11.57 8.38
CA ILE A 140 8.34 -10.54 8.63
C ILE A 140 7.76 -9.12 8.71
N GLY A 141 6.64 -8.83 8.03
CA GLY A 141 6.10 -7.47 7.89
C GLY A 141 5.84 -6.75 9.22
N PHE A 142 5.11 -7.40 10.14
CA PHE A 142 4.87 -6.86 11.48
C PHE A 142 6.18 -6.62 12.26
N LYS A 143 7.20 -7.46 12.09
CA LYS A 143 8.46 -7.33 12.84
C LYS A 143 9.22 -6.02 12.53
N SER A 144 8.89 -5.35 11.43
CA SER A 144 9.47 -4.04 11.08
C SER A 144 9.16 -2.95 12.12
N VAL A 145 8.08 -3.08 12.91
CA VAL A 145 7.76 -2.10 13.96
C VAL A 145 8.82 -2.02 15.05
N PHE A 146 9.62 -3.08 15.24
CA PHE A 146 10.69 -3.10 16.25
C PHE A 146 11.92 -2.28 15.86
N ILE A 147 11.96 -1.75 14.62
CA ILE A 147 12.91 -0.69 14.25
C ILE A 147 12.59 0.59 15.02
N ALA A 148 11.29 0.89 15.19
CA ALA A 148 10.82 2.07 15.89
C ALA A 148 10.65 1.83 17.40
N ALA A 149 10.20 0.64 17.78
CA ALA A 149 9.74 0.35 19.14
C ALA A 149 10.52 -0.76 19.84
N SER A 150 10.80 -0.57 21.13
CA SER A 150 11.36 -1.60 22.00
C SER A 150 10.28 -2.49 22.61
N ARG A 151 9.05 -1.98 22.70
CA ARG A 151 7.89 -2.70 23.23
C ARG A 151 6.65 -2.41 22.40
N VAL A 152 5.87 -3.46 22.13
CA VAL A 152 4.64 -3.36 21.34
C VAL A 152 3.53 -4.05 22.09
N HIS A 153 2.52 -3.29 22.52
CA HIS A 153 1.36 -3.81 23.25
C HIS A 153 0.15 -3.83 22.32
N ILE A 154 -0.50 -4.99 22.17
CA ILE A 154 -1.67 -5.18 21.32
C ILE A 154 -2.86 -5.51 22.22
N GLN A 155 -3.95 -4.77 22.03
CA GLN A 155 -5.23 -4.97 22.68
C GLN A 155 -6.30 -5.12 21.61
N SER A 156 -6.96 -6.29 21.59
CA SER A 156 -7.92 -6.65 20.56
C SER A 156 -8.98 -7.60 21.10
N GLY A 157 -10.18 -7.08 21.33
CA GLY A 157 -11.21 -7.80 22.09
C GLY A 157 -10.69 -8.21 23.47
N ASN A 158 -10.70 -9.51 23.76
CA ASN A 158 -10.20 -10.05 25.03
C ASN A 158 -8.69 -10.39 25.00
N PHE A 159 -8.03 -10.27 23.84
CA PHE A 159 -6.58 -10.44 23.77
C PHE A 159 -5.87 -9.16 24.22
N SER A 160 -4.98 -9.27 25.19
CA SER A 160 -4.08 -8.21 25.61
C SER A 160 -2.70 -8.81 25.88
N PHE A 161 -1.75 -8.53 24.99
CA PHE A 161 -0.41 -9.10 25.06
C PHE A 161 0.61 -8.13 24.47
N GLU A 162 1.85 -8.27 24.88
CA GLU A 162 2.94 -7.45 24.38
C GLU A 162 4.14 -8.26 23.92
N PHE A 163 4.93 -7.64 23.06
CA PHE A 163 6.25 -8.10 22.65
C PHE A 163 7.29 -7.11 23.18
N ARG A 164 8.45 -7.62 23.59
CA ARG A 164 9.56 -6.80 24.08
C ARG A 164 10.82 -7.20 23.34
N HIS A 165 11.46 -6.25 22.69
CA HIS A 165 12.69 -6.47 21.92
C HIS A 165 13.65 -5.30 22.17
N SER A 166 14.76 -5.57 22.84
CA SER A 166 15.85 -4.59 22.97
C SER A 166 16.82 -4.70 21.79
N ARG A 167 17.62 -3.65 21.51
CA ARG A 167 18.62 -3.69 20.43
C ARG A 167 19.61 -4.87 20.57
N ASN A 168 19.86 -5.32 21.80
CA ASN A 168 20.76 -6.44 22.11
C ASN A 168 20.06 -7.81 22.15
N ASP A 169 18.73 -7.84 22.05
CA ASP A 169 17.96 -9.07 22.07
C ASP A 169 18.25 -9.89 20.79
N PRO A 170 18.35 -11.23 20.88
CA PRO A 170 18.41 -12.11 19.72
C PRO A 170 17.22 -11.93 18.74
N GLY A 171 16.09 -11.36 19.14
CA GLY A 171 14.93 -11.16 18.27
C GLY A 171 13.81 -12.16 18.51
N LEU A 172 13.99 -13.08 19.47
CA LEU A 172 12.90 -13.91 19.99
C LEU A 172 11.84 -13.05 20.69
N GLY A 173 12.27 -11.93 21.30
CA GLY A 173 11.39 -10.93 21.86
C GLY A 173 10.35 -10.36 20.88
N MET A 174 10.61 -10.42 19.57
CA MET A 174 9.68 -9.97 18.54
C MET A 174 8.59 -10.99 18.20
N VAL A 175 8.72 -12.25 18.64
CA VAL A 175 7.82 -13.38 18.28
C VAL A 175 7.17 -14.02 19.49
N ARG A 176 7.71 -13.79 20.69
CA ARG A 176 7.20 -14.35 21.94
C ARG A 176 6.23 -13.37 22.61
N PRO A 177 4.91 -13.63 22.58
CA PRO A 177 3.95 -12.75 23.23
C PRO A 177 4.04 -12.92 24.76
N ILE A 178 3.76 -11.85 25.50
CA ILE A 178 3.67 -11.83 26.95
C ILE A 178 2.26 -11.36 27.31
N TRP A 179 1.52 -12.15 28.07
CA TRP A 179 0.19 -11.76 28.52
C TRP A 179 0.24 -10.50 29.40
N VAL A 180 -0.66 -9.56 29.14
CA VAL A 180 -0.81 -8.34 29.94
C VAL A 180 -2.27 -8.25 30.34
N ARG A 181 -2.57 -8.24 31.65
CA ARG A 181 -3.95 -8.00 32.10
C ARG A 181 -4.41 -6.63 31.58
N PRO A 182 -5.53 -6.57 30.85
CA PRO A 182 -6.04 -5.30 30.34
C PRO A 182 -6.47 -4.43 31.52
N ALA A 183 -5.89 -3.23 31.63
CA ALA A 183 -6.34 -2.22 32.58
C ALA A 183 -7.65 -1.55 32.14
N GLU A 184 -7.87 -1.49 30.82
CA GLU A 184 -9.01 -0.88 30.17
C GLU A 184 -9.58 -1.82 29.11
N THR A 185 -10.89 -1.77 28.90
CA THR A 185 -11.58 -2.45 27.81
C THR A 185 -12.03 -1.42 26.77
N PHE A 186 -11.78 -1.71 25.50
CA PHE A 186 -12.21 -0.84 24.40
C PHE A 186 -13.52 -1.32 23.78
N PRO A 187 -14.38 -0.38 23.34
CA PRO A 187 -15.61 -0.75 22.64
C PRO A 187 -15.30 -1.48 21.33
N SER A 188 -15.84 -2.68 21.14
CA SER A 188 -15.75 -3.42 19.87
C SER A 188 -16.59 -2.74 18.78
N PRO A 189 -16.17 -2.76 17.51
CA PRO A 189 -14.89 -3.27 16.98
C PRO A 189 -13.73 -2.28 17.14
N LEU A 190 -12.63 -2.73 17.75
CA LEU A 190 -11.39 -1.97 17.84
C LEU A 190 -10.21 -2.88 18.19
N THR A 191 -9.11 -2.69 17.47
CA THR A 191 -7.78 -3.18 17.85
C THR A 191 -6.88 -1.97 18.03
N ARG A 192 -6.28 -1.87 19.22
CA ARG A 192 -5.28 -0.85 19.56
C ARG A 192 -3.92 -1.51 19.68
N THR A 193 -2.94 -0.96 18.97
CA THR A 193 -1.53 -1.35 19.07
C THR A 193 -0.71 -0.14 19.51
N THR A 194 -0.08 -0.22 20.68
CA THR A 194 0.78 0.83 21.22
C THR A 194 2.24 0.44 21.03
N LEU A 195 2.96 1.24 20.24
CA LEU A 195 4.38 1.10 19.96
C LEU A 195 5.15 2.02 20.90
N TYR A 196 5.87 1.48 21.88
CA TYR A 196 6.72 2.26 22.78
C TYR A 196 8.10 2.41 22.14
N LEU A 197 8.46 3.65 21.82
CA LEU A 197 9.64 3.97 21.03
C LEU A 197 10.93 3.62 21.80
N HIS A 198 12.01 3.36 21.07
CA HIS A 198 13.33 3.19 21.68
C HIS A 198 13.74 4.47 22.42
N ASP A 199 14.15 4.31 23.68
CA ASP A 199 14.58 5.38 24.60
C ASP A 199 15.93 5.08 25.27
N GLN A 200 16.56 3.95 24.93
CA GLN A 200 17.85 3.52 25.45
C GLN A 200 18.92 3.50 24.36
N GLY A 201 20.08 4.11 24.64
CA GLY A 201 21.19 4.23 23.71
C GLY A 201 21.74 5.64 23.65
N ASP A 202 22.42 5.95 22.55
CA ASP A 202 22.90 7.30 22.26
C ASP A 202 21.71 8.25 21.98
N GLU A 203 21.72 9.42 22.59
CA GLU A 203 20.60 10.36 22.58
C GLU A 203 20.38 10.96 21.18
N ASP A 204 21.47 11.31 20.49
CA ASP A 204 21.44 11.84 19.12
C ASP A 204 20.90 10.80 18.13
N GLU A 205 21.32 9.53 18.25
CA GLU A 205 20.76 8.43 17.45
C GLU A 205 19.25 8.24 17.67
N ILE A 206 18.79 8.32 18.92
CA ILE A 206 17.37 8.15 19.26
C ILE A 206 16.55 9.30 18.69
N GLU A 207 17.01 10.53 18.83
CA GLU A 207 16.30 11.71 18.33
C GLU A 207 16.25 11.72 16.80
N HIS A 208 17.36 11.31 16.15
CA HIS A 208 17.39 11.11 14.71
C HIS A 208 16.36 10.05 14.28
N LEU A 209 16.30 8.91 14.97
CA LEU A 209 15.33 7.84 14.69
C LEU A 209 13.88 8.33 14.84
N LYS A 210 13.56 9.06 15.91
CA LYS A 210 12.22 9.66 16.12
C LYS A 210 11.86 10.63 15.00
N THR A 211 12.82 11.46 14.57
CA THR A 211 12.64 12.37 13.44
C THR A 211 12.30 11.63 12.16
N ILE A 212 13.07 10.58 11.82
CA ILE A 212 12.81 9.74 10.65
C ILE A 212 11.43 9.07 10.72
N ILE A 213 11.04 8.58 11.90
CA ILE A 213 9.71 7.98 12.11
C ILE A 213 8.60 9.01 11.88
N ALA A 214 8.71 10.20 12.47
CA ALA A 214 7.74 11.27 12.30
C ALA A 214 7.61 11.69 10.83
N MET A 215 8.73 11.80 10.10
CA MET A 215 8.75 12.07 8.66
C MET A 215 8.00 11.01 7.86
N GLN A 216 8.14 9.71 8.18
CA GLN A 216 7.38 8.67 7.47
C GLN A 216 5.86 8.84 7.60
N PHE A 217 5.38 9.23 8.79
CA PHE A 217 3.95 9.52 8.98
C PHE A 217 3.55 10.81 8.28
N ASP A 218 4.40 11.84 8.28
CA ASP A 218 4.16 13.13 7.63
C ASP A 218 4.15 13.02 6.10
N ASP A 219 4.92 12.09 5.54
CA ASP A 219 5.00 11.79 4.10
C ASP A 219 3.84 10.94 3.59
N LEU A 220 2.99 10.36 4.47
CA LEU A 220 1.79 9.65 4.03
C LEU A 220 0.89 10.58 3.21
N GLN A 221 0.45 10.10 2.04
CA GLN A 221 -0.43 10.82 1.12
C GLN A 221 -1.78 10.13 1.01
N GLU A 222 -2.79 10.89 0.60
CA GLU A 222 -4.15 10.42 0.35
C GLU A 222 -4.19 9.27 -0.67
N THR A 223 -3.25 9.27 -1.61
CA THR A 223 -3.09 8.26 -2.67
C THR A 223 -2.86 6.85 -2.11
N CYS A 224 -2.43 6.71 -0.85
CA CYS A 224 -2.37 5.42 -0.15
C CYS A 224 -3.73 4.71 -0.15
N LEU A 225 -4.85 5.44 -0.09
CA LEU A 225 -6.20 4.86 -0.13
C LEU A 225 -6.66 4.47 -1.53
N LEU A 226 -6.02 4.98 -2.59
CA LEU A 226 -6.55 4.93 -3.96
C LEU A 226 -6.85 3.50 -4.42
N PHE A 227 -5.96 2.57 -4.11
CA PHE A 227 -6.06 1.16 -4.53
C PHE A 227 -6.33 0.18 -3.38
N LEU A 228 -6.46 0.65 -2.14
CA LEU A 228 -6.94 -0.18 -1.04
C LEU A 228 -8.42 -0.51 -1.24
N ARG A 229 -8.81 -1.73 -0.86
CA ARG A 229 -10.13 -2.29 -1.12
C ARG A 229 -11.07 -2.15 0.08
N LYS A 230 -10.55 -2.28 1.30
CA LYS A 230 -11.35 -2.26 2.52
C LYS A 230 -11.23 -0.94 3.27
N LEU A 231 -10.01 -0.48 3.52
CA LEU A 231 -9.76 0.78 4.23
C LEU A 231 -10.32 1.95 3.42
N SER A 232 -11.09 2.78 4.12
CA SER A 232 -11.73 3.98 3.56
C SER A 232 -11.24 5.26 4.21
N LYS A 233 -10.59 5.17 5.37
CA LYS A 233 -10.11 6.31 6.15
C LYS A 233 -8.74 6.03 6.77
N ILE A 234 -7.83 7.00 6.66
CA ILE A 234 -6.53 7.01 7.36
C ILE A 234 -6.44 8.32 8.13
N SER A 235 -6.07 8.28 9.41
CA SER A 235 -5.88 9.49 10.23
C SER A 235 -4.49 9.49 10.86
N VAL A 236 -3.82 10.63 10.87
CA VAL A 236 -2.50 10.83 11.49
C VAL A 236 -2.58 12.07 12.35
N ALA A 237 -2.26 11.96 13.64
CA ALA A 237 -2.27 13.05 14.60
C ALA A 237 -0.94 13.10 15.36
N PHE A 238 -0.36 14.29 15.48
CA PHE A 238 0.91 14.53 16.18
C PHE A 238 0.65 15.31 17.47
N TYR A 239 1.26 14.85 18.55
CA TYR A 239 1.09 15.38 19.89
C TYR A 239 2.43 15.84 20.48
N ASP A 240 2.39 16.84 21.35
CA ASP A 240 3.55 17.27 22.15
C ASP A 240 3.74 16.41 23.42
N GLU A 241 4.71 16.78 24.26
CA GLU A 241 5.02 16.09 25.53
C GLU A 241 3.89 16.25 26.56
N GLU A 242 3.13 17.35 26.49
CA GLU A 242 1.97 17.61 27.33
C GLU A 242 0.70 16.89 26.86
N GLY A 243 0.74 16.26 25.68
CA GLY A 243 -0.38 15.54 25.09
C GLY A 243 -1.38 16.42 24.33
N ASN A 244 -1.01 17.66 23.99
CA ASN A 244 -1.83 18.52 23.15
C ASN A 244 -1.63 18.19 21.67
N LEU A 245 -2.73 18.27 20.91
CA LEU A 245 -2.71 18.07 19.48
C LEU A 245 -2.03 19.24 18.77
N GLN A 246 -0.91 18.99 18.10
CA GLN A 246 -0.14 19.99 17.34
C GLN A 246 -0.63 20.12 15.90
N ARG A 247 -0.74 18.97 15.22
CA ARG A 247 -1.28 18.89 13.85
C ARG A 247 -1.90 17.53 13.58
N SER A 248 -2.84 17.48 12.64
CA SER A 248 -3.37 16.22 12.14
C SER A 248 -3.69 16.29 10.65
N LYS A 249 -3.74 15.12 10.04
CA LYS A 249 -4.21 14.93 8.67
C LYS A 249 -5.10 13.70 8.60
N GLN A 250 -6.16 13.81 7.81
CA GLN A 250 -7.14 12.76 7.62
C GLN A 250 -7.39 12.58 6.13
N PHE A 251 -7.28 11.34 5.65
CA PHE A 251 -7.59 10.95 4.30
C PHE A 251 -8.89 10.15 4.29
N THR A 252 -9.80 10.47 3.38
CA THR A 252 -11.06 9.74 3.17
C THR A 252 -11.23 9.37 1.71
N LYS A 253 -11.60 8.13 1.44
CA LYS A 253 -11.94 7.63 0.10
C LYS A 253 -13.45 7.56 -0.06
N LYS A 254 -13.98 8.19 -1.11
CA LYS A 254 -15.41 8.16 -1.46
C LYS A 254 -15.59 7.65 -2.89
N LYS A 255 -16.48 6.67 -3.06
CA LYS A 255 -16.94 6.27 -4.40
C LYS A 255 -17.88 7.36 -4.92
N VAL A 256 -17.60 7.89 -6.11
CA VAL A 256 -18.46 8.89 -6.78
C VAL A 256 -19.42 8.17 -7.71
N ASP A 257 -18.89 7.29 -8.55
CA ASP A 257 -19.63 6.43 -9.47
C ASP A 257 -18.82 5.15 -9.76
N ASP A 258 -19.24 4.35 -10.75
CA ASP A 258 -18.57 3.09 -11.08
C ASP A 258 -17.15 3.26 -11.64
N TYR A 259 -16.84 4.42 -12.22
CA TYR A 259 -15.53 4.74 -12.78
C TYR A 259 -14.75 5.72 -11.92
N ARG A 260 -15.37 6.39 -10.94
CA ARG A 260 -14.73 7.52 -10.25
C ARG A 260 -14.69 7.39 -8.74
N VAL A 261 -13.55 7.78 -8.20
CA VAL A 261 -13.27 7.85 -6.77
C VAL A 261 -12.78 9.26 -6.44
N SER A 262 -13.21 9.80 -5.31
CA SER A 262 -12.67 11.03 -4.74
C SER A 262 -11.87 10.70 -3.49
N LEU A 263 -10.70 11.33 -3.37
CA LEU A 263 -9.88 11.32 -2.17
C LEU A 263 -9.94 12.71 -1.54
N GLU A 264 -10.42 12.78 -0.30
CA GLU A 264 -10.48 14.00 0.49
C GLU A 264 -9.34 14.01 1.50
N THR A 265 -8.68 15.15 1.64
CA THR A 265 -7.64 15.41 2.64
C THR A 265 -8.05 16.57 3.50
N THR A 266 -8.19 16.32 4.80
CA THR A 266 -8.39 17.37 5.81
C THR A 266 -7.11 17.49 6.63
N VAL A 267 -6.49 18.68 6.63
CA VAL A 267 -5.34 19.00 7.47
C VAL A 267 -5.78 20.00 8.53
N VAL A 268 -5.41 19.74 9.78
CA VAL A 268 -5.65 20.64 10.91
C VAL A 268 -4.30 21.04 11.49
N SER A 269 -4.03 22.34 11.59
CA SER A 269 -2.83 22.88 12.21
C SER A 269 -3.13 24.25 12.80
N GLY A 270 -2.66 24.51 14.03
CA GLY A 270 -2.87 25.80 14.70
C GLY A 270 -4.34 26.20 14.92
N GLY A 271 -5.25 25.22 14.96
CA GLY A 271 -6.70 25.46 15.11
C GLY A 271 -7.45 25.76 13.80
N GLU A 272 -6.74 25.92 12.68
CA GLU A 272 -7.35 26.04 11.35
C GLU A 272 -7.47 24.67 10.68
N SER A 273 -8.54 24.49 9.89
CA SER A 273 -8.77 23.28 9.11
C SER A 273 -8.88 23.61 7.63
N ALA A 274 -8.09 22.93 6.80
CA ALA A 274 -8.15 23.03 5.35
C ALA A 274 -8.55 21.66 4.78
N THR A 275 -9.55 21.64 3.90
CA THR A 275 -9.97 20.41 3.22
C THR A 275 -9.81 20.56 1.71
N THR A 276 -9.13 19.60 1.10
CA THR A 276 -8.97 19.49 -0.35
C THR A 276 -9.56 18.17 -0.84
N SER A 277 -9.97 18.12 -2.11
CA SER A 277 -10.55 16.93 -2.72
C SER A 277 -9.96 16.72 -4.11
N GLN A 278 -9.52 15.49 -4.38
CA GLN A 278 -8.97 15.08 -5.67
C GLN A 278 -9.78 13.92 -6.25
N MET A 279 -10.33 14.12 -7.44
CA MET A 279 -11.09 13.08 -8.16
C MET A 279 -10.17 12.29 -9.10
N TYR A 280 -10.43 11.00 -9.23
CA TYR A 280 -9.76 10.10 -10.17
C TYR A 280 -10.77 9.30 -10.99
N HIS A 281 -10.51 9.14 -12.28
CA HIS A 281 -11.13 8.07 -13.09
C HIS A 281 -10.28 6.81 -12.99
N ILE A 282 -10.90 5.70 -12.65
CA ILE A 282 -10.28 4.40 -12.41
C ILE A 282 -10.68 3.44 -13.52
N THR A 283 -9.68 2.96 -14.26
CA THR A 283 -9.87 1.89 -15.25
C THR A 283 -9.17 0.64 -14.75
N LYS A 284 -9.86 -0.50 -14.80
CA LYS A 284 -9.37 -1.79 -14.31
C LYS A 284 -9.42 -2.85 -15.40
N GLN A 285 -8.38 -3.66 -15.49
CA GLN A 285 -8.41 -4.91 -16.26
C GLN A 285 -7.76 -6.05 -15.49
N LEU A 286 -8.31 -7.25 -15.66
CA LEU A 286 -7.66 -8.47 -15.20
C LEU A 286 -6.68 -8.96 -16.26
N ALA A 287 -5.39 -8.76 -15.99
CA ALA A 287 -4.34 -9.33 -16.79
C ALA A 287 -4.27 -10.85 -16.62
N THR A 288 -4.19 -11.56 -17.73
CA THR A 288 -4.08 -13.03 -17.79
C THR A 288 -2.86 -13.44 -18.61
N GLY A 289 -2.42 -14.69 -18.43
CA GLY A 289 -1.23 -15.23 -19.11
C GLY A 289 0.08 -14.59 -18.67
N LEU A 290 0.14 -14.10 -17.42
CA LEU A 290 1.36 -13.54 -16.86
C LEU A 290 2.35 -14.66 -16.51
N ALA A 291 3.64 -14.41 -16.70
CA ALA A 291 4.67 -15.26 -16.12
C ALA A 291 4.51 -15.34 -14.60
N GLN A 292 4.88 -16.50 -14.05
CA GLN A 292 4.90 -16.71 -12.61
C GLN A 292 5.90 -15.75 -11.97
N SER A 293 5.52 -15.19 -10.81
CA SER A 293 6.41 -14.36 -10.00
C SER A 293 7.62 -15.18 -9.54
N GLU A 294 8.82 -14.64 -9.71
CA GLU A 294 10.07 -15.27 -9.25
C GLU A 294 10.18 -15.27 -7.72
N SER A 295 9.34 -14.47 -7.04
CA SER A 295 9.31 -14.32 -5.58
C SER A 295 8.25 -15.18 -4.88
N ARG A 296 7.53 -16.04 -5.62
CA ARG A 296 6.44 -16.88 -5.07
C ARG A 296 6.72 -18.37 -5.27
N ASP A 297 6.43 -19.15 -4.23
CA ASP A 297 6.50 -20.61 -4.26
C ASP A 297 5.66 -21.18 -5.42
N ALA A 298 6.13 -22.27 -6.04
CA ALA A 298 5.41 -22.94 -7.11
C ALA A 298 4.04 -23.45 -6.63
N ALA A 299 2.97 -23.07 -7.34
CA ALA A 299 1.63 -23.56 -7.02
C ALA A 299 1.53 -25.08 -7.25
N THR A 300 0.95 -25.77 -6.27
CA THR A 300 0.66 -27.21 -6.33
C THR A 300 -0.70 -27.54 -6.96
N THR A 301 -1.59 -26.55 -7.13
CA THR A 301 -2.95 -26.72 -7.70
C THR A 301 -3.23 -25.81 -8.90
N GLU A 302 -4.21 -26.17 -9.73
CA GLU A 302 -4.62 -25.44 -10.94
C GLU A 302 -5.16 -24.04 -10.63
N GLU A 303 -5.99 -23.94 -9.57
CA GLU A 303 -6.59 -22.69 -9.10
C GLU A 303 -5.53 -21.74 -8.55
N ALA A 304 -4.54 -22.28 -7.83
CA ALA A 304 -3.38 -21.52 -7.35
C ALA A 304 -2.48 -21.09 -8.51
N ARG A 305 -2.39 -21.87 -9.59
CA ARG A 305 -1.61 -21.46 -10.77
C ARG A 305 -2.29 -20.31 -11.51
N LYS A 306 -3.61 -20.37 -11.69
CA LYS A 306 -4.40 -19.27 -12.30
C LYS A 306 -4.31 -17.98 -11.48
N SER A 307 -4.28 -18.06 -10.14
CA SER A 307 -4.07 -16.89 -9.29
C SER A 307 -2.65 -16.33 -9.38
N LEU A 308 -1.64 -17.18 -9.64
CA LEU A 308 -0.26 -16.74 -9.85
C LEU A 308 0.00 -16.15 -11.24
N THR A 309 -0.73 -16.57 -12.28
CA THR A 309 -0.56 -16.10 -13.68
C THR A 309 -1.55 -15.00 -14.08
N SER A 310 -2.24 -14.39 -13.10
CA SER A 310 -3.11 -13.24 -13.32
C SER A 310 -2.80 -12.11 -12.33
N ALA A 311 -3.16 -10.89 -12.71
CA ALA A 311 -3.07 -9.72 -11.83
C ALA A 311 -4.07 -8.66 -12.26
N GLU A 312 -4.58 -7.88 -11.32
CA GLU A 312 -5.33 -6.67 -11.67
C GLU A 312 -4.33 -5.59 -12.11
N VAL A 313 -4.63 -4.92 -13.22
CA VAL A 313 -3.95 -3.70 -13.66
C VAL A 313 -4.95 -2.57 -13.53
N VAL A 314 -4.59 -1.56 -12.74
CA VAL A 314 -5.46 -0.41 -12.47
C VAL A 314 -4.72 0.87 -12.83
N LEU A 315 -5.38 1.72 -13.61
CA LEU A 315 -4.91 3.06 -13.94
C LEU A 315 -5.84 4.08 -13.29
N ALA A 316 -5.27 5.08 -12.63
CA ALA A 316 -6.04 6.17 -12.02
C ALA A 316 -5.63 7.52 -12.61
N PHE A 317 -6.57 8.17 -13.28
CA PHE A 317 -6.39 9.40 -14.02
C PHE A 317 -6.90 10.59 -13.20
N PRO A 318 -6.05 11.53 -12.79
CA PRO A 318 -6.46 12.67 -11.98
C PRO A 318 -7.36 13.63 -12.78
N LEU A 319 -8.48 14.02 -12.18
CA LEU A 319 -9.49 14.91 -12.76
C LEU A 319 -9.73 16.14 -11.88
N GLN A 320 -10.07 17.25 -12.52
CA GLN A 320 -10.63 18.42 -11.84
C GLN A 320 -12.10 18.19 -11.49
N SER A 321 -12.70 19.07 -10.68
CA SER A 321 -14.12 19.02 -10.30
C SER A 321 -15.09 19.08 -11.48
N ASN A 322 -14.67 19.65 -12.61
CA ASN A 322 -15.42 19.70 -13.87
C ASN A 322 -15.12 18.52 -14.81
N TYR A 323 -14.48 17.46 -14.31
CA TYR A 323 -14.05 16.27 -15.05
C TYR A 323 -13.00 16.51 -16.15
N GLN A 324 -12.36 17.68 -16.21
CA GLN A 324 -11.22 17.87 -17.11
C GLN A 324 -9.99 17.13 -16.57
N PRO A 325 -9.13 16.59 -17.44
CA PRO A 325 -7.83 16.05 -17.05
C PRO A 325 -7.02 17.05 -16.24
N GLN A 326 -6.58 16.65 -15.06
CA GLN A 326 -5.69 17.47 -14.24
C GLN A 326 -4.24 17.12 -14.56
N ILE A 327 -3.68 17.82 -15.55
CA ILE A 327 -2.26 17.72 -15.87
C ILE A 327 -1.50 18.73 -15.01
N SER A 328 -1.07 18.28 -13.82
CA SER A 328 -0.25 19.09 -12.92
C SER A 328 1.24 18.77 -13.12
N THR A 329 2.11 19.62 -12.56
CA THR A 329 3.55 19.34 -12.45
C THR A 329 3.86 18.24 -11.43
N ARG A 330 2.87 17.81 -10.62
CA ARG A 330 3.04 16.73 -9.65
C ARG A 330 3.17 15.40 -10.40
N ARG A 331 4.32 14.75 -10.22
CA ARG A 331 4.54 13.39 -10.69
C ARG A 331 3.53 12.44 -10.06
N GLN A 332 3.04 11.51 -10.87
CA GLN A 332 2.14 10.47 -10.38
C GLN A 332 2.96 9.32 -9.81
N GLU A 333 2.31 8.29 -9.30
CA GLU A 333 2.98 7.22 -8.54
C GLU A 333 2.74 5.86 -9.18
N LEU A 334 3.76 5.01 -9.07
CA LEU A 334 3.70 3.59 -9.36
C LEU A 334 3.43 2.84 -8.06
N PHE A 335 2.49 1.90 -8.10
CA PHE A 335 2.07 1.12 -6.96
C PHE A 335 2.31 -0.36 -7.23
N ALA A 336 2.69 -1.06 -6.16
CA ALA A 336 2.42 -2.47 -5.98
C ALA A 336 1.74 -2.59 -4.62
N PHE A 337 0.40 -2.51 -4.66
CA PHE A 337 -0.48 -2.34 -3.50
C PHE A 337 -0.38 -0.96 -2.83
N LEU A 338 0.80 -0.56 -2.38
CA LEU A 338 1.10 0.77 -1.83
C LEU A 338 2.08 1.55 -2.74
N PRO A 339 2.22 2.89 -2.56
CA PRO A 339 3.14 3.68 -3.36
C PRO A 339 4.58 3.14 -3.29
N LEU A 340 5.16 2.84 -4.46
CA LEU A 340 6.56 2.41 -4.58
C LEU A 340 7.47 3.62 -4.81
N ARG A 341 7.17 4.37 -5.89
CA ARG A 341 7.94 5.52 -6.36
C ARG A 341 7.10 6.42 -7.25
N THR A 342 7.63 7.60 -7.54
CA THR A 342 7.05 8.51 -8.53
C THR A 342 7.33 8.07 -9.98
N SER A 343 6.50 8.55 -10.90
CA SER A 343 6.53 8.28 -12.33
C SER A 343 6.19 9.55 -13.12
N ASP A 344 6.71 9.65 -14.34
CA ASP A 344 6.45 10.77 -15.25
C ASP A 344 5.13 10.60 -16.04
N TYR A 345 4.45 9.46 -15.91
CA TYR A 345 3.10 9.32 -16.45
C TYR A 345 2.13 10.27 -15.75
N LYS A 346 1.13 10.73 -16.48
CA LYS A 346 0.09 11.65 -16.00
C LYS A 346 -1.09 10.93 -15.33
N PHE A 347 -0.89 9.67 -14.96
CA PHE A 347 -1.84 8.81 -14.26
C PHE A 347 -1.07 7.86 -13.34
N HIS A 348 -1.70 7.42 -12.25
CA HIS A 348 -1.12 6.41 -11.38
C HIS A 348 -1.27 5.02 -12.00
N ILE A 349 -0.29 4.16 -11.73
CA ILE A 349 -0.25 2.78 -12.24
C ILE A 349 -0.18 1.84 -11.05
N GLN A 350 -1.10 0.88 -10.97
CA GLN A 350 -1.12 -0.15 -9.94
C GLN A 350 -1.17 -1.53 -10.58
N SER A 351 -0.29 -2.43 -10.15
CA SER A 351 -0.41 -3.86 -10.42
C SER A 351 0.45 -4.70 -9.47
N ASP A 352 0.34 -6.02 -9.59
CA ASP A 352 1.11 -7.00 -8.81
C ASP A 352 2.51 -7.22 -9.40
N PHE A 353 3.33 -6.16 -9.37
CA PHE A 353 4.70 -6.19 -9.88
C PHE A 353 5.63 -7.00 -8.99
N ASP A 354 6.60 -7.67 -9.62
CA ASP A 354 7.79 -8.16 -8.93
C ASP A 354 8.66 -6.95 -8.56
N THR A 355 8.98 -6.81 -7.27
CA THR A 355 9.73 -5.68 -6.71
C THR A 355 11.12 -6.12 -6.26
N ASN A 356 12.02 -5.14 -6.15
CA ASN A 356 13.32 -5.36 -5.52
C ASN A 356 13.17 -5.69 -4.01
N ALA A 357 14.25 -6.13 -3.37
CA ALA A 357 14.22 -6.59 -1.98
C ALA A 357 13.71 -5.51 -0.98
N ASN A 358 14.01 -4.24 -1.25
CA ASN A 358 13.58 -3.12 -0.41
C ASN A 358 12.18 -2.56 -0.75
N ARG A 359 11.50 -3.09 -1.80
CA ARG A 359 10.15 -2.70 -2.24
C ARG A 359 10.00 -1.21 -2.55
N GLN A 360 11.04 -0.63 -3.14
CA GLN A 360 11.03 0.77 -3.57
C GLN A 360 11.02 0.90 -5.09
N ASP A 361 11.29 -0.19 -5.81
CA ASP A 361 11.20 -0.21 -7.27
C ASP A 361 10.81 -1.60 -7.80
N ILE A 362 10.45 -1.64 -9.09
CA ILE A 362 10.13 -2.86 -9.81
C ILE A 362 11.38 -3.49 -10.43
N VAL A 363 11.34 -4.81 -10.63
CA VAL A 363 12.39 -5.51 -11.37
C VAL A 363 12.08 -5.42 -12.87
N ASN A 364 12.69 -4.46 -13.56
CA ASN A 364 12.42 -4.18 -14.99
C ASN A 364 12.72 -5.35 -15.94
N THR A 365 13.58 -6.29 -15.54
CA THR A 365 13.94 -7.47 -16.34
C THR A 365 13.03 -8.68 -16.10
N ALA A 366 12.18 -8.64 -15.07
CA ALA A 366 11.30 -9.75 -14.73
C ALA A 366 10.26 -9.98 -15.84
N ARG A 367 10.12 -11.24 -16.28
CA ARG A 367 9.17 -11.61 -17.35
C ARG A 367 7.74 -11.22 -17.00
N ARG A 368 7.35 -11.38 -15.72
CA ARG A 368 6.05 -10.97 -15.21
C ARG A 368 5.80 -9.48 -15.42
N ASN A 369 6.75 -8.63 -15.04
CA ASN A 369 6.63 -7.18 -15.18
C ASN A 369 6.56 -6.75 -16.64
N LEU A 370 7.30 -7.42 -17.54
CA LEU A 370 7.18 -7.19 -18.98
C LEU A 370 5.77 -7.55 -19.51
N ASN A 371 5.17 -8.64 -19.02
CA ASN A 371 3.78 -8.96 -19.37
C ASN A 371 2.79 -7.93 -18.80
N ILE A 372 2.98 -7.52 -17.54
CA ILE A 372 2.15 -6.47 -16.90
C ILE A 372 2.25 -5.16 -17.70
N ARG A 373 3.44 -4.78 -18.17
CA ARG A 373 3.64 -3.60 -19.03
C ARG A 373 2.74 -3.61 -20.26
N ASP A 374 2.66 -4.74 -20.96
CA ASP A 374 1.78 -4.86 -22.13
C ASP A 374 0.30 -4.74 -21.75
N TRP A 375 -0.07 -5.24 -20.57
CA TRP A 375 -1.42 -5.08 -20.01
C TRP A 375 -1.71 -3.65 -19.56
N ILE A 376 -0.72 -2.88 -19.10
CA ILE A 376 -0.88 -1.45 -18.81
C ILE A 376 -1.26 -0.70 -20.09
N ALA A 377 -0.59 -0.97 -21.21
CA ALA A 377 -0.93 -0.36 -22.49
C ALA A 377 -2.36 -0.71 -22.95
N LYS A 378 -2.77 -1.98 -22.78
CA LYS A 378 -4.17 -2.41 -23.05
C LYS A 378 -5.17 -1.74 -22.12
N THR A 379 -4.81 -1.56 -20.84
CA THR A 379 -5.64 -0.88 -19.84
C THR A 379 -5.81 0.59 -20.17
N PHE A 380 -4.76 1.24 -20.67
CA PHE A 380 -4.83 2.61 -21.17
C PHE A 380 -5.77 2.72 -22.38
N LEU A 381 -5.71 1.77 -23.33
CA LEU A 381 -6.64 1.74 -24.46
C LEU A 381 -8.10 1.61 -23.97
N GLN A 382 -8.36 0.74 -23.00
CA GLN A 382 -9.68 0.61 -22.40
C GLN A 382 -10.15 1.89 -21.70
N ALA A 383 -9.24 2.60 -21.02
CA ALA A 383 -9.55 3.89 -20.42
C ALA A 383 -10.01 4.90 -21.47
N ILE A 384 -9.40 4.92 -22.66
CA ILE A 384 -9.84 5.78 -23.78
C ILE A 384 -11.26 5.42 -24.22
N LEU A 385 -11.58 4.13 -24.31
CA LEU A 385 -12.93 3.68 -24.67
C LEU A 385 -13.96 4.16 -23.63
N GLU A 386 -13.62 4.09 -22.34
CA GLU A 386 -14.45 4.63 -21.26
C GLU A 386 -14.58 6.16 -21.36
N PHE A 387 -13.48 6.88 -21.60
CA PHE A 387 -13.48 8.33 -21.78
C PHE A 387 -14.36 8.76 -22.96
N SER A 388 -14.39 7.98 -24.04
CA SER A 388 -15.21 8.27 -25.24
C SER A 388 -16.72 8.31 -24.95
N GLN A 389 -17.15 7.67 -23.86
CA GLN A 389 -18.52 7.66 -23.39
C GLN A 389 -18.85 8.90 -22.52
N HIS A 390 -17.83 9.61 -22.02
CA HIS A 390 -18.01 10.78 -21.16
C HIS A 390 -17.94 12.11 -21.95
N PRO A 391 -18.90 13.03 -21.80
CA PRO A 391 -18.96 14.26 -22.59
C PRO A 391 -17.71 15.14 -22.54
N VAL A 392 -17.06 15.23 -21.37
CA VAL A 392 -15.86 16.07 -21.17
C VAL A 392 -14.57 15.32 -21.54
N LEU A 393 -14.45 14.04 -21.16
CA LEU A 393 -13.19 13.30 -21.30
C LEU A 393 -12.95 12.83 -22.74
N CYS A 394 -14.03 12.58 -23.48
CA CYS A 394 -14.01 12.10 -24.87
C CYS A 394 -13.06 12.89 -25.78
N TYR A 395 -12.91 14.20 -25.56
CA TYR A 395 -12.05 15.07 -26.37
C TYR A 395 -10.79 15.57 -25.66
N ASN A 396 -10.61 15.26 -24.37
CA ASN A 396 -9.49 15.76 -23.57
C ASN A 396 -8.53 14.66 -23.11
N TRP A 397 -8.90 13.38 -23.24
CA TRP A 397 -8.03 12.26 -22.89
C TRP A 397 -6.64 12.26 -23.55
N PRO A 398 -6.40 12.81 -24.76
CA PRO A 398 -5.06 12.82 -25.35
C PRO A 398 -4.01 13.52 -24.48
N LEU A 399 -4.45 14.39 -23.56
CA LEU A 399 -3.57 15.01 -22.57
C LEU A 399 -2.83 14.01 -21.68
N PHE A 400 -3.38 12.80 -21.48
CA PHE A 400 -2.76 11.72 -20.70
C PHE A 400 -1.71 10.91 -21.47
N LEU A 401 -1.52 11.16 -22.77
CA LEU A 401 -0.51 10.46 -23.54
C LEU A 401 0.91 10.71 -22.98
N PRO A 402 1.78 9.68 -23.04
CA PRO A 402 3.18 9.82 -22.64
C PRO A 402 3.91 10.85 -23.51
N SER A 403 4.90 11.52 -22.91
CA SER A 403 5.78 12.43 -23.61
C SER A 403 6.86 11.64 -24.37
N GLN A 404 7.20 12.04 -25.60
CA GLN A 404 8.16 11.29 -26.42
C GLN A 404 9.63 11.43 -25.97
N ASP A 405 9.97 12.48 -25.20
CA ASP A 405 11.33 12.77 -24.71
C ASP A 405 11.46 12.54 -23.19
N SER A 406 10.83 11.50 -22.66
CA SER A 406 10.78 11.24 -21.21
C SER A 406 12.13 10.75 -20.62
N GLY A 407 13.13 10.43 -21.44
CA GLY A 407 14.42 9.90 -20.99
C GLY A 407 14.30 8.54 -20.29
N HIS A 408 13.24 7.81 -20.60
CA HIS A 408 12.86 6.56 -19.95
C HIS A 408 13.83 5.42 -20.26
N ASP A 409 13.98 4.49 -19.32
CA ASP A 409 14.69 3.25 -19.57
C ASP A 409 13.97 2.38 -20.64
N SER A 410 14.59 1.26 -21.03
CA SER A 410 14.04 0.37 -22.06
C SER A 410 12.70 -0.26 -21.68
N PHE A 411 12.42 -0.41 -20.38
CA PHE A 411 11.14 -0.95 -19.91
C PHE A 411 10.02 0.05 -20.20
N TRP A 412 10.15 1.29 -19.74
CA TRP A 412 9.13 2.33 -19.87
C TRP A 412 9.03 2.89 -21.29
N SER A 413 10.15 3.02 -22.01
CA SER A 413 10.13 3.35 -23.44
C SER A 413 9.32 2.31 -24.25
N GLY A 414 9.40 1.04 -23.86
CA GLY A 414 8.58 -0.01 -24.46
C GLY A 414 7.09 0.11 -24.12
N LEU A 415 6.73 0.65 -22.95
CA LEU A 415 5.33 0.97 -22.61
C LEU A 415 4.82 2.11 -23.50
N ASP A 416 5.60 3.17 -23.64
CA ASP A 416 5.25 4.33 -24.48
C ASP A 416 4.99 3.91 -25.92
N ALA A 417 5.92 3.16 -26.51
CA ALA A 417 5.77 2.62 -27.86
C ALA A 417 4.52 1.74 -28.01
N LYS A 418 4.19 0.92 -26.99
CA LYS A 418 3.01 0.06 -27.02
C LYS A 418 1.71 0.86 -26.91
N ILE A 419 1.65 1.86 -26.02
CA ILE A 419 0.51 2.78 -25.89
C ILE A 419 0.27 3.47 -27.24
N LEU A 420 1.32 4.07 -27.82
CA LEU A 420 1.23 4.77 -29.11
C LEU A 420 0.73 3.85 -30.22
N SER A 421 1.31 2.65 -30.33
CA SER A 421 0.92 1.65 -31.32
C SER A 421 -0.54 1.22 -31.18
N LEU A 422 -1.03 1.00 -29.96
CA LEU A 422 -2.44 0.66 -29.72
C LEU A 422 -3.37 1.83 -30.06
N VAL A 423 -2.99 3.04 -29.68
CA VAL A 423 -3.74 4.28 -29.94
C VAL A 423 -3.85 4.58 -31.44
N GLN A 424 -2.81 4.30 -32.23
CA GLN A 424 -2.81 4.48 -33.69
C GLN A 424 -3.66 3.43 -34.43
N ASN A 425 -3.65 2.19 -33.93
CA ASN A 425 -4.21 1.03 -34.64
C ASN A 425 -5.61 0.62 -34.20
N ASN A 426 -6.22 1.27 -33.20
CA ASN A 426 -7.58 0.98 -32.73
C ASN A 426 -8.53 2.17 -32.96
N PRO A 427 -9.79 1.92 -33.33
CA PRO A 427 -10.79 2.96 -33.47
C PRO A 427 -11.19 3.48 -32.07
N ILE A 428 -10.75 4.68 -31.74
CA ILE A 428 -10.90 5.28 -30.39
C ILE A 428 -11.44 6.71 -30.43
N LEU A 429 -11.52 7.31 -31.61
CA LEU A 429 -11.96 8.69 -31.77
C LEU A 429 -13.44 8.75 -32.09
N ARG A 430 -14.19 9.44 -31.23
CA ARG A 430 -15.61 9.69 -31.44
C ARG A 430 -15.81 10.97 -32.25
N SER A 431 -16.59 10.88 -33.32
CA SER A 431 -17.05 12.05 -34.07
C SER A 431 -18.20 12.74 -33.32
N ARG A 432 -18.33 14.06 -33.48
CA ARG A 432 -19.50 14.80 -32.95
C ARG A 432 -20.81 14.39 -33.62
N ASN A 433 -20.75 14.01 -34.89
CA ASN A 433 -21.92 13.79 -35.74
C ASN A 433 -22.15 12.31 -36.06
N ARG A 434 -21.29 11.41 -35.57
CA ARG A 434 -21.45 9.97 -35.79
C ARG A 434 -21.18 9.19 -34.51
N SER A 435 -21.84 8.04 -34.40
CA SER A 435 -21.72 7.14 -33.26
C SER A 435 -20.53 6.17 -33.38
N ASP A 436 -20.01 5.92 -34.59
CA ASP A 436 -18.88 5.03 -34.82
C ASP A 436 -17.55 5.65 -34.37
N LEU A 437 -16.71 4.82 -33.75
CA LEU A 437 -15.33 5.18 -33.40
C LEU A 437 -14.44 5.08 -34.63
N ARG A 438 -13.48 6.00 -34.75
CA ARG A 438 -12.59 6.14 -35.90
C ARG A 438 -11.14 6.00 -35.50
N LEU A 439 -10.31 5.58 -36.46
CA LEU A 439 -8.86 5.51 -36.29
C LEU A 439 -8.25 6.91 -36.34
N ILE A 440 -7.13 7.12 -35.63
CA ILE A 440 -6.40 8.40 -35.67
C ILE A 440 -5.94 8.74 -37.09
N ARG A 441 -5.52 7.74 -37.86
CA ARG A 441 -5.10 7.93 -39.26
C ARG A 441 -6.22 8.44 -40.18
N GLU A 442 -7.48 8.32 -39.78
CA GLU A 442 -8.63 8.80 -40.58
C GLU A 442 -9.00 10.25 -40.28
N VAL A 443 -8.38 10.89 -39.28
CA VAL A 443 -8.64 12.29 -38.94
C VAL A 443 -7.94 13.21 -39.94
N VAL A 444 -8.71 13.94 -40.73
CA VAL A 444 -8.18 14.98 -41.62
C VAL A 444 -8.15 16.31 -40.87
N VAL A 445 -6.96 16.89 -40.68
CA VAL A 445 -6.81 18.25 -40.17
C VAL A 445 -7.01 19.21 -41.34
N ALA A 446 -8.11 19.95 -41.33
CA ALA A 446 -8.39 20.95 -42.35
C ALA A 446 -7.25 21.99 -42.43
N SER A 447 -6.68 22.18 -43.62
CA SER A 447 -5.75 23.27 -43.89
C SER A 447 -6.50 24.61 -43.89
N ASN A 448 -5.77 25.71 -43.65
CA ASN A 448 -6.34 27.06 -43.80
C ASN A 448 -6.90 27.19 -45.23
N GLY A 449 -8.22 27.29 -45.38
CA GLY A 449 -8.91 27.43 -46.68
C GLY A 449 -9.91 26.33 -47.01
N MET A 450 -9.91 25.19 -46.31
CA MET A 450 -10.93 24.14 -46.54
C MET A 450 -12.30 24.57 -45.98
N LYS A 451 -13.30 24.67 -46.86
CA LYS A 451 -14.72 24.89 -46.53
C LYS A 451 -15.52 23.65 -46.90
N HIS A 452 -16.43 23.22 -46.04
CA HIS A 452 -17.45 22.22 -46.40
C HIS A 452 -18.51 22.89 -47.29
N ASP A 453 -19.14 22.13 -48.18
CA ASP A 453 -20.30 22.56 -48.96
C ASP A 453 -21.44 22.95 -48.00
N GLY A 454 -21.70 24.25 -47.82
CA GLY A 454 -22.59 24.80 -46.78
C GLY A 454 -21.90 25.59 -45.63
N GLY A 455 -20.59 25.81 -45.66
CA GLY A 455 -19.94 26.91 -44.92
C GLY A 455 -19.61 26.70 -43.42
N LYS A 456 -19.89 25.54 -42.81
CA LYS A 456 -19.47 25.22 -41.43
C LYS A 456 -18.32 24.21 -41.39
N VAL A 457 -17.21 24.61 -40.78
CA VAL A 457 -16.03 23.77 -40.52
C VAL A 457 -16.39 22.68 -39.49
N LEU A 458 -15.97 21.44 -39.72
CA LEU A 458 -16.20 20.27 -38.83
C LEU A 458 -15.54 20.37 -37.45
N LEU A 459 -14.78 21.44 -37.19
CA LEU A 459 -14.33 21.87 -35.87
C LEU A 459 -14.62 23.37 -35.72
N LEU A 460 -15.86 23.69 -35.34
CA LEU A 460 -16.23 25.04 -34.94
C LEU A 460 -15.57 25.38 -33.59
N ASN A 461 -14.91 26.53 -33.58
CA ASN A 461 -14.19 27.20 -32.50
C ASN A 461 -12.80 26.65 -32.11
N ARG A 462 -11.79 27.38 -32.61
CA ARG A 462 -10.41 27.47 -32.07
C ARG A 462 -10.34 27.78 -30.56
N THR A 463 -11.46 28.14 -29.93
CA THR A 463 -11.54 28.56 -28.53
C THR A 463 -12.13 27.50 -27.57
N GLN A 464 -12.80 26.44 -28.06
CA GLN A 464 -13.43 25.43 -27.18
C GLN A 464 -13.10 23.96 -27.51
N CYS A 465 -12.77 23.62 -28.76
CA CYS A 465 -12.09 22.36 -29.08
C CYS A 465 -10.58 22.61 -29.02
N ARG A 466 -10.09 22.70 -27.79
CA ARG A 466 -8.77 23.20 -27.41
C ARG A 466 -7.65 22.43 -28.13
N TRP A 467 -6.61 23.18 -28.49
CA TRP A 467 -5.39 22.81 -29.18
C TRP A 467 -4.73 21.46 -28.84
N SER A 468 -5.07 20.80 -27.72
CA SER A 468 -4.48 19.54 -27.29
C SER A 468 -4.78 18.38 -28.24
N MET A 469 -6.02 18.19 -28.69
CA MET A 469 -6.38 17.03 -29.51
C MET A 469 -5.80 17.13 -30.91
N MET A 470 -5.82 18.32 -31.55
CA MET A 470 -5.18 18.53 -32.85
C MET A 470 -3.64 18.43 -32.78
N SER A 471 -3.02 18.94 -31.72
CA SER A 471 -1.56 18.83 -31.53
C SER A 471 -1.14 17.40 -31.23
N CYS A 472 -1.92 16.67 -30.41
CA CYS A 472 -1.70 15.25 -30.14
C CYS A 472 -1.92 14.40 -31.40
N VAL A 473 -2.95 14.68 -32.21
CA VAL A 473 -3.17 13.96 -33.49
C VAL A 473 -2.02 14.22 -34.47
N ARG A 474 -1.44 15.42 -34.50
CA ARG A 474 -0.25 15.71 -35.30
C ARG A 474 0.98 14.95 -34.79
N LEU A 475 1.21 14.93 -33.47
CA LEU A 475 2.29 14.16 -32.83
C LEU A 475 2.14 12.65 -33.07
N LEU A 476 0.93 12.11 -32.91
CA LEU A 476 0.58 10.70 -33.14
C LEU A 476 0.63 10.28 -34.62
N ARG A 477 0.69 11.23 -35.55
CA ARG A 477 0.89 10.97 -36.99
C ARG A 477 2.36 11.11 -37.41
N ALA A 478 3.17 11.82 -36.62
CA ALA A 478 4.58 12.06 -36.91
C ALA A 478 5.50 10.95 -36.36
N ALA A 479 5.07 10.28 -35.29
CA ALA A 479 5.64 9.03 -34.80
C ALA A 479 4.95 7.82 -35.43
#